data_AF-A0A2V8S3J2-F1
#
_entry.id   AF-A0A2V8S3J2-F1
#
_cell.length_a   1.000
_cell.length_b   1.000
_cell.length_c   1.000
_cell.angle_alpha   90.00
_cell.angle_beta   90.00
_cell.angle_gamma   90.00
#
_symmetry.space_group_name_H-M   'P 1'
#
loop_
_entity.id
_entity.type
_entity.pdbx_description
1 polymer ?
#
loop_
_entity_poly.entity_id
_entity_poly.type
_entity_poly.pdbx_seq_one_letter_code
_entity_poly.pdbx_strand_id
1 'polypeptide(L)'
;MNNRKCPNCQLVNWADAAQCERCGYPLTAENANASAYAAGDLAVQDVATAPESMPAAVPPDVSPVYAPPVYESSASPGVEVGPFVSQFNEIGTALSQTFNIYKNNFLLITKLVLFAAIPFALGQAALVYRLNTGDPSGMAVMGLNFIIFAIVRWSLIPPTVIYAVLKVLRTGTAPSIGESYRWGASRWVRVSLALLLATLASLSPMALAFIPMGIGFATHSAEMIGLTLLLFFVLAIPCIIISLGFSLVTPVAAIEHKWPFETLAQSWQMTKGARGRIFGMMLVLGLLVGFVGGAISLIGALGGMLISPLMGNVLSQVISEVFGQIMTVATLVIYLGLLSPVEQRQRVESVIASAPASY
;
A
#
# COMPACT_ATOMS: atom_id res chain seq x y z
N MET A 1 -10.51 9.15 33.78
CA MET A 1 -11.49 9.31 32.69
C MET A 1 -11.96 7.92 32.31
N ASN A 2 -13.22 7.58 32.56
CA ASN A 2 -13.72 6.20 32.41
C ASN A 2 -14.27 6.00 30.99
N ASN A 3 -13.56 5.21 30.18
CA ASN A 3 -14.04 4.86 28.84
C ASN A 3 -15.25 3.89 28.93
N ARG A 4 -16.22 4.00 28.03
CA ARG A 4 -17.45 3.20 28.02
C ARG A 4 -17.39 2.11 26.94
N LYS A 5 -17.68 0.85 27.28
CA LYS A 5 -17.83 -0.22 26.28
C LYS A 5 -19.26 -0.23 25.72
N CYS A 6 -19.38 -0.33 24.41
CA CYS A 6 -20.68 -0.49 23.75
C CYS A 6 -21.23 -1.90 24.01
N PRO A 7 -22.46 -2.06 24.52
CA PRO A 7 -23.03 -3.38 24.79
C PRO A 7 -23.26 -4.20 23.51
N ASN A 8 -23.49 -3.53 22.38
CA ASN A 8 -23.78 -4.20 21.12
C ASN A 8 -22.50 -4.71 20.41
N CYS A 9 -21.42 -3.92 20.37
CA CYS A 9 -20.23 -4.24 19.59
C CYS A 9 -18.91 -4.32 20.38
N GLN A 10 -18.96 -4.14 21.69
CA GLN A 10 -17.81 -4.19 22.61
C GLN A 10 -16.69 -3.15 22.35
N LEU A 11 -16.91 -2.18 21.45
CA LEU A 11 -15.97 -1.08 21.22
C LEU A 11 -15.90 -0.16 22.45
N VAL A 12 -14.69 0.24 22.82
CA VAL A 12 -14.42 1.23 23.86
C VAL A 12 -14.57 2.62 23.24
N ASN A 13 -15.51 3.42 23.75
CA ASN A 13 -15.78 4.79 23.31
C ASN A 13 -15.32 5.78 24.40
N TRP A 14 -15.10 7.03 24.00
CA TRP A 14 -14.80 8.13 24.90
C TRP A 14 -15.93 8.36 25.92
N ALA A 15 -15.59 8.89 27.10
CA ALA A 15 -16.51 9.00 28.24
C ALA A 15 -17.74 9.89 27.97
N ASP A 16 -17.60 10.82 27.02
CA ASP A 16 -18.56 11.83 26.57
C ASP A 16 -19.28 11.45 25.27
N ALA A 17 -18.97 10.30 24.66
CA ALA A 17 -19.64 9.84 23.46
C ALA A 17 -21.11 9.49 23.74
N ALA A 18 -22.04 10.20 23.10
CA ALA A 18 -23.48 9.94 23.20
C ALA A 18 -23.92 8.65 22.47
N GLN A 19 -23.13 8.21 21.49
CA GLN A 19 -23.41 7.05 20.64
C GLN A 19 -22.11 6.29 20.36
N CYS A 20 -22.21 4.99 20.09
CA CYS A 20 -21.04 4.21 19.72
C CYS A 20 -20.55 4.56 18.32
N GLU A 21 -19.26 4.88 18.19
CA GLU A 21 -18.63 5.27 16.91
C GLU A 21 -18.75 4.20 15.82
N ARG A 22 -18.85 2.92 16.20
CA ARG A 22 -18.89 1.82 15.24
C ARG A 22 -20.30 1.44 14.80
N CYS A 23 -21.27 1.41 15.71
CA CYS A 23 -22.60 0.87 15.41
C CYS A 23 -23.75 1.85 15.65
N GLY A 24 -23.48 3.09 16.09
CA GLY A 24 -24.50 4.10 16.36
C GLY A 24 -25.38 3.81 17.58
N TYR A 25 -25.09 2.77 18.35
CA TYR A 25 -25.89 2.42 19.53
C TYR A 25 -25.81 3.53 20.60
N PRO A 26 -26.94 4.03 21.12
CA PRO A 26 -26.95 5.12 22.11
C PRO A 26 -26.33 4.69 23.44
N LEU A 27 -25.35 5.46 23.91
CA LEU A 27 -24.59 5.21 25.14
C LEU A 27 -25.20 6.02 26.30
N THR A 28 -26.36 5.57 26.79
CA THR A 28 -26.98 6.16 28.00
C THR A 28 -26.18 5.79 29.26
N ALA A 29 -26.31 6.61 30.31
CA ALA A 29 -25.66 6.35 31.60
C ALA A 29 -26.08 4.98 32.21
N GLU A 30 -27.33 4.56 31.98
CA GLU A 30 -27.84 3.24 32.40
C GLU A 30 -27.17 2.07 31.66
N ASN A 31 -26.99 2.18 30.33
CA ASN A 31 -26.43 1.11 29.51
C ASN A 31 -24.90 0.97 29.66
N ALA A 32 -24.21 2.05 30.02
CA ALA A 32 -22.77 2.06 30.23
C ALA A 32 -22.34 1.26 31.48
N ASN A 33 -23.16 1.28 32.53
CA ASN A 33 -22.88 0.59 33.79
C ASN A 33 -23.18 -0.92 33.72
N ALA A 34 -24.10 -1.35 32.85
CA ALA A 34 -24.43 -2.77 32.67
C ALA A 34 -23.23 -3.61 32.16
N SER A 35 -22.23 -2.98 31.55
CA SER A 35 -21.02 -3.66 31.05
C SER A 35 -19.94 -3.85 32.11
N ALA A 36 -20.01 -3.13 33.23
CA ALA A 36 -19.03 -3.23 34.32
C ALA A 36 -19.32 -4.41 35.26
N TYR A 37 -20.58 -4.87 35.33
CA TYR A 37 -21.00 -5.95 36.24
C TYR A 37 -20.92 -7.37 35.65
N ALA A 38 -20.55 -7.52 34.38
CA ALA A 38 -20.28 -8.84 33.78
C ALA A 38 -18.80 -9.28 33.85
N ALA A 39 -17.95 -8.47 34.49
CA ALA A 39 -16.56 -8.80 34.80
C ALA A 39 -16.36 -8.86 36.31
N GLY A 40 -17.19 -9.65 36.99
CA GLY A 40 -16.93 -10.07 38.37
C GLY A 40 -15.88 -11.18 38.36
N ASP A 41 -14.62 -10.81 38.63
CA ASP A 41 -13.75 -11.46 39.61
C ASP A 41 -12.32 -10.93 39.44
N LEU A 42 -11.97 -9.92 40.23
CA LEU A 42 -10.78 -9.94 41.09
C LEU A 42 -10.82 -8.68 41.96
N ALA A 43 -10.97 -8.95 43.25
CA ALA A 43 -11.08 -8.01 44.34
C ALA A 43 -9.91 -7.03 44.43
N VAL A 44 -10.22 -5.75 44.64
CA VAL A 44 -9.46 -4.89 45.55
C VAL A 44 -10.45 -4.05 46.33
N GLN A 45 -10.56 -4.42 47.60
CA GLN A 45 -11.20 -3.69 48.67
C GLN A 45 -10.31 -2.49 49.09
N ASP A 46 -10.97 -1.46 49.60
CA ASP A 46 -10.54 -0.58 50.68
C ASP A 46 -10.28 0.93 50.41
N VAL A 47 -11.24 1.70 50.97
CA VAL A 47 -11.09 2.79 51.95
C VAL A 47 -10.52 4.13 51.45
N ALA A 48 -11.38 5.17 51.43
CA ALA A 48 -11.32 6.29 52.39
C ALA A 48 -12.32 7.42 52.03
N THR A 49 -13.32 7.56 52.91
CA THR A 49 -13.82 8.80 53.55
C THR A 49 -13.76 10.16 52.82
N ALA A 50 -14.95 10.75 52.70
CA ALA A 50 -15.19 12.19 52.50
C ALA A 50 -14.81 13.03 53.73
N PRO A 51 -14.75 14.37 53.56
CA PRO A 51 -15.50 15.21 54.48
C PRO A 51 -16.39 16.24 53.79
N GLU A 52 -17.53 16.50 54.45
CA GLU A 52 -18.46 17.61 54.25
C GLU A 52 -17.77 18.98 54.43
N SER A 53 -18.11 19.96 53.59
CA SER A 53 -18.79 21.21 53.99
C SER A 53 -18.60 22.36 52.99
N MET A 54 -19.61 23.25 52.95
CA MET A 54 -19.66 24.61 52.37
C MET A 54 -20.30 24.77 50.97
N PRO A 55 -20.88 25.94 50.65
CA PRO A 55 -22.27 26.28 50.97
C PRO A 55 -23.06 26.72 49.73
N ALA A 56 -24.34 27.03 49.94
CA ALA A 56 -25.32 27.36 48.91
C ALA A 56 -25.12 28.72 48.20
N ALA A 57 -25.47 28.69 46.91
CA ALA A 57 -26.15 29.69 46.08
C ALA A 57 -25.42 30.97 45.61
N VAL A 58 -25.22 31.05 44.27
CA VAL A 58 -25.49 32.23 43.43
C VAL A 58 -26.00 31.77 42.06
N PRO A 59 -27.19 32.19 41.60
CA PRO A 59 -27.48 32.41 40.17
C PRO A 59 -27.76 33.91 39.92
N PRO A 60 -27.84 34.41 38.68
CA PRO A 60 -27.51 33.84 37.38
C PRO A 60 -26.52 34.73 36.58
N ASP A 61 -25.59 34.13 35.84
CA ASP A 61 -25.02 34.78 34.66
C ASP A 61 -24.97 33.73 33.55
N VAL A 62 -25.93 33.86 32.62
CA VAL A 62 -26.14 32.92 31.52
C VAL A 62 -25.07 33.21 30.49
N SER A 63 -23.95 32.47 30.58
CA SER A 63 -23.06 32.31 29.44
C SER A 63 -23.90 31.82 28.26
N PRO A 64 -23.85 32.47 27.08
CA PRO A 64 -24.57 32.01 25.92
C PRO A 64 -24.12 30.58 25.62
N VAL A 65 -25.02 29.63 25.87
CA VAL A 65 -24.89 28.26 25.39
C VAL A 65 -24.95 28.38 23.88
N TYR A 66 -23.77 28.50 23.27
CA TYR A 66 -23.60 28.30 21.84
C TYR A 66 -23.86 26.81 21.62
N ALA A 67 -25.14 26.45 21.51
CA ALA A 67 -25.51 25.17 20.93
C ALA A 67 -24.88 25.19 19.54
N PRO A 68 -23.89 24.32 19.26
CA PRO A 68 -23.40 24.21 17.89
C PRO A 68 -24.62 23.95 17.02
N PRO A 69 -24.74 24.58 15.82
CA PRO A 69 -25.86 24.31 14.94
C PRO A 69 -25.96 22.80 14.81
N VAL A 70 -27.10 22.27 15.28
CA VAL A 70 -27.49 20.90 15.03
C VAL A 70 -27.69 20.87 13.52
N TYR A 71 -26.63 20.49 12.80
CA TYR A 71 -26.78 20.09 11.42
C TYR A 71 -27.65 18.85 11.49
N GLU A 72 -28.97 19.04 11.36
CA GLU A 72 -29.85 18.01 10.85
C GLU A 72 -29.23 17.57 9.53
N SER A 73 -28.44 16.51 9.63
CA SER A 73 -28.08 15.65 8.51
C SER A 73 -29.41 15.12 8.00
N SER A 74 -30.07 15.95 7.19
CA SER A 74 -31.21 15.55 6.38
C SER A 74 -30.68 14.40 5.55
N ALA A 75 -31.03 13.19 6.00
CA ALA A 75 -30.71 11.95 5.34
C ALA A 75 -31.39 12.05 3.97
N SER A 76 -30.67 12.58 2.99
CA SER A 76 -31.09 12.53 1.60
C SER A 76 -31.40 11.06 1.31
N PRO A 77 -32.59 10.77 0.74
CA PRO A 77 -33.04 9.41 0.51
C PRO A 77 -31.91 8.63 -0.16
N GLY A 78 -31.49 7.56 0.53
CA GLY A 78 -30.20 6.91 0.37
C GLY A 78 -29.88 6.63 -1.08
N VAL A 79 -29.06 7.49 -1.68
CA VAL A 79 -28.30 7.10 -2.86
C VAL A 79 -27.38 5.99 -2.36
N GLU A 80 -27.75 4.74 -2.64
CA GLU A 80 -26.88 3.59 -2.43
C GLU A 80 -25.63 3.85 -3.24
N VAL A 81 -24.61 4.42 -2.58
CA VAL A 81 -23.38 4.65 -3.28
C VAL A 81 -22.64 3.32 -3.32
N GLY A 82 -22.68 2.70 -4.49
CA GLY A 82 -22.00 1.46 -4.75
C GLY A 82 -20.50 1.53 -4.39
N PRO A 83 -19.89 0.36 -4.10
CA PRO A 83 -18.46 0.29 -3.80
C PRO A 83 -17.64 0.77 -5.01
N PHE A 84 -16.47 1.36 -4.75
CA PHE A 84 -15.55 1.76 -5.83
C PHE A 84 -15.02 0.55 -6.59
N VAL A 85 -14.81 -0.55 -5.87
CA VAL A 85 -14.30 -1.82 -6.38
C VAL A 85 -15.12 -2.94 -5.76
N SER A 86 -15.53 -3.93 -6.56
CA SER A 86 -16.27 -5.06 -6.00
C SER A 86 -15.40 -5.82 -5.00
N GLN A 87 -16.04 -6.50 -4.05
CA GLN A 87 -15.33 -7.36 -3.11
C GLN A 87 -14.47 -8.41 -3.83
N PHE A 88 -13.31 -8.70 -3.24
CA PHE A 88 -12.32 -9.63 -3.77
C PHE A 88 -12.74 -11.09 -3.51
N ASN A 89 -13.84 -11.51 -4.14
CA ASN A 89 -14.34 -12.88 -4.03
C ASN A 89 -13.77 -13.77 -5.12
N GLU A 90 -13.68 -13.27 -6.34
CA GLU A 90 -13.28 -14.01 -7.54
C GLU A 90 -12.11 -13.36 -8.28
N ILE A 91 -11.17 -14.20 -8.73
CA ILE A 91 -9.98 -13.76 -9.47
C ILE A 91 -10.37 -13.10 -10.80
N GLY A 92 -11.34 -13.67 -11.53
CA GLY A 92 -11.78 -13.15 -12.83
C GLY A 92 -12.37 -11.75 -12.74
N THR A 93 -13.21 -11.50 -11.73
CA THR A 93 -13.80 -10.18 -11.48
C THR A 93 -12.74 -9.16 -11.11
N ALA A 94 -11.79 -9.51 -10.24
CA ALA A 94 -10.68 -8.62 -9.87
C ALA A 94 -9.73 -8.32 -11.04
N LEU A 95 -9.44 -9.32 -11.88
CA LEU A 95 -8.67 -9.13 -13.12
C LEU A 95 -9.40 -8.19 -14.08
N SER A 96 -10.67 -8.46 -14.37
CA SER A 96 -11.51 -7.64 -15.26
C SER A 96 -11.55 -6.19 -14.77
N GLN A 97 -11.75 -5.97 -13.47
CA GLN A 97 -11.73 -4.63 -12.87
C GLN A 97 -10.36 -3.96 -13.00
N THR A 98 -9.28 -4.69 -12.74
CA THR A 98 -7.91 -4.18 -12.91
C THR A 98 -7.68 -3.73 -14.35
N PHE A 99 -8.03 -4.56 -15.34
CA PHE A 99 -7.90 -4.20 -16.76
C PHE A 99 -8.78 -3.02 -17.14
N ASN A 100 -10.03 -2.97 -16.68
CA ASN A 100 -10.94 -1.87 -16.98
C ASN A 100 -10.43 -0.55 -16.40
N ILE A 101 -9.98 -0.54 -15.14
CA ILE A 101 -9.40 0.64 -14.50
C ILE A 101 -8.11 1.05 -15.22
N TYR A 102 -7.22 0.11 -15.52
CA TYR A 102 -5.97 0.38 -16.22
C TYR A 102 -6.21 0.94 -17.63
N LYS A 103 -7.10 0.31 -18.42
CA LYS A 103 -7.43 0.73 -19.79
C LYS A 103 -8.08 2.11 -19.82
N ASN A 104 -9.07 2.35 -18.95
CA ASN A 104 -9.78 3.63 -18.90
C ASN A 104 -8.86 4.79 -18.45
N ASN A 105 -7.81 4.47 -17.67
CA ASN A 105 -6.84 5.44 -17.17
C ASN A 105 -5.47 5.34 -17.87
N PHE A 106 -5.37 4.61 -18.99
CA PHE A 106 -4.08 4.27 -19.60
C PHE A 106 -3.27 5.50 -19.96
N LEU A 107 -3.91 6.53 -20.55
CA LEU A 107 -3.23 7.78 -20.90
C LEU A 107 -2.73 8.56 -19.67
N LEU A 108 -3.49 8.54 -18.58
CA LEU A 108 -3.08 9.18 -17.32
C LEU A 108 -1.88 8.45 -16.72
N ILE A 109 -1.98 7.13 -16.58
CA ILE A 109 -0.90 6.28 -16.04
C ILE A 109 0.35 6.41 -16.91
N THR A 110 0.20 6.38 -18.24
CA THR A 110 1.32 6.56 -19.19
C THR A 110 1.99 7.92 -19.00
N LYS A 111 1.23 9.01 -18.93
CA LYS A 111 1.80 10.36 -18.72
C LYS A 111 2.58 10.45 -17.41
N LEU A 112 2.04 9.90 -16.32
CA LEU A 112 2.74 9.84 -15.04
C LEU A 112 4.03 9.04 -15.20
N VAL A 113 3.94 7.79 -15.64
CA VAL A 113 5.11 6.92 -15.79
C VAL A 113 6.17 7.53 -16.70
N LEU A 114 5.81 8.09 -17.85
CA LEU A 114 6.76 8.72 -18.77
C LEU A 114 7.52 9.87 -18.10
N PHE A 115 6.83 10.70 -17.33
CA PHE A 115 7.43 11.83 -16.64
C PHE A 115 8.55 11.40 -15.67
N ALA A 116 8.34 10.31 -14.92
CA ALA A 116 9.41 9.75 -14.08
C ALA A 116 10.42 8.91 -14.86
N ALA A 117 9.96 8.02 -15.73
CA ALA A 117 10.79 6.98 -16.35
C ALA A 117 11.81 7.56 -17.34
N ILE A 118 11.51 8.65 -18.05
CA ILE A 118 12.42 9.21 -19.07
C ILE A 118 13.75 9.67 -18.43
N PRO A 119 13.77 10.54 -17.39
CA PRO A 119 15.02 10.88 -16.71
C PRO A 119 15.80 9.68 -16.20
N PHE A 120 15.11 8.67 -15.66
CA PHE A 120 15.76 7.44 -15.17
C PHE A 120 16.38 6.63 -16.30
N ALA A 121 15.65 6.44 -17.40
CA ALA A 121 16.13 5.70 -18.56
C ALA A 121 17.33 6.41 -19.22
N LEU A 122 17.28 7.74 -19.33
CA LEU A 122 18.40 8.54 -19.84
C LEU A 122 19.63 8.46 -18.91
N GLY A 123 19.42 8.51 -17.59
CA GLY A 123 20.49 8.35 -16.61
C GLY A 123 21.16 6.98 -16.68
N GLN A 124 20.37 5.90 -16.82
CA GLN A 124 20.89 4.55 -17.01
C GLN A 124 21.62 4.40 -18.35
N ALA A 125 21.06 4.97 -19.43
CA ALA A 125 21.65 4.95 -20.76
C ALA A 125 23.02 5.66 -20.79
N ALA A 126 23.12 6.85 -20.18
CA ALA A 126 24.37 7.59 -20.06
C ALA A 126 25.43 6.81 -19.27
N LEU A 127 25.01 6.06 -18.25
CA LEU A 127 25.89 5.24 -17.44
C LEU A 127 26.41 4.02 -18.20
N VAL A 128 25.54 3.34 -18.97
CA VAL A 128 25.94 2.25 -19.86
C VAL A 128 26.94 2.74 -20.91
N TYR A 129 26.73 3.94 -21.44
CA TYR A 129 27.68 4.56 -22.37
C TYR A 129 29.07 4.76 -21.75
N ARG A 130 29.15 5.21 -20.48
CA ARG A 130 30.43 5.34 -19.77
C ARG A 130 31.16 4.00 -19.58
N LEU A 131 30.44 2.92 -19.32
CA LEU A 131 31.07 1.59 -19.18
C LEU A 131 31.75 1.13 -20.46
N ASN A 132 31.14 1.40 -21.61
CA ASN A 132 31.70 1.06 -22.90
C ASN A 132 32.98 1.84 -23.23
N THR A 133 33.28 2.92 -22.51
CA THR A 133 34.54 3.68 -22.66
C THR A 133 35.72 3.12 -21.86
N GLY A 134 35.54 2.00 -21.15
CA GLY A 134 36.63 1.25 -20.51
C GLY A 134 37.07 1.79 -19.14
N ASP A 135 36.25 2.59 -18.46
CA ASP A 135 36.54 3.09 -17.11
C ASP A 135 36.29 2.00 -16.06
N PRO A 136 37.32 1.45 -15.38
CA PRO A 136 37.17 0.40 -14.38
C PRO A 136 36.40 0.86 -13.13
N SER A 137 36.37 2.17 -12.84
CA SER A 137 35.53 2.72 -11.77
C SER A 137 34.03 2.71 -12.12
N GLY A 138 33.72 2.56 -13.42
CA GLY A 138 32.37 2.59 -13.95
C GLY A 138 31.45 1.50 -13.38
N MET A 139 31.97 0.31 -13.06
CA MET A 139 31.15 -0.82 -12.59
C MET A 139 30.56 -0.58 -11.20
N ALA A 140 31.34 -0.05 -10.26
CA ALA A 140 30.86 0.27 -8.91
C ALA A 140 29.85 1.43 -8.95
N VAL A 141 30.16 2.48 -9.73
CA VAL A 141 29.26 3.61 -9.97
C VAL A 141 27.97 3.14 -10.64
N MET A 142 28.04 2.16 -11.54
CA MET A 142 26.88 1.57 -12.20
C MET A 142 25.96 0.86 -11.21
N GLY A 143 26.50 -0.03 -10.39
CA GLY A 143 25.73 -0.77 -9.40
C GLY A 143 25.03 0.17 -8.41
N LEU A 144 25.75 1.14 -7.87
CA LEU A 144 25.20 2.11 -6.92
C LEU A 144 24.10 2.98 -7.56
N ASN A 145 24.32 3.47 -8.77
CA ASN A 145 23.33 4.28 -9.47
C ASN A 145 22.08 3.47 -9.85
N PHE A 146 22.27 2.20 -10.26
CA PHE A 146 21.17 1.29 -10.54
C PHE A 146 20.32 1.07 -9.29
N ILE A 147 20.95 0.84 -8.14
CA ILE A 147 20.25 0.68 -6.85
C ILE A 147 19.50 1.96 -6.47
N ILE A 148 20.14 3.12 -6.55
CA ILE A 148 19.49 4.41 -6.24
C ILE A 148 18.28 4.62 -7.13
N PHE A 149 18.44 4.47 -8.45
CA PHE A 149 17.33 4.65 -9.38
C PHE A 149 16.24 3.60 -9.20
N ALA A 150 16.59 2.34 -8.90
CA ALA A 150 15.61 1.31 -8.59
C ALA A 150 14.81 1.68 -7.35
N ILE A 151 15.45 2.08 -6.25
CA ILE A 151 14.76 2.47 -5.02
C ILE A 151 13.84 3.66 -5.27
N VAL A 152 14.32 4.71 -5.93
CA VAL A 152 13.51 5.92 -6.20
C VAL A 152 12.35 5.57 -7.13
N ARG A 153 12.58 4.82 -8.20
CA ARG A 153 11.54 4.42 -9.17
C ARG A 153 10.45 3.56 -8.52
N TRP A 154 10.85 2.52 -7.80
CA TRP A 154 9.92 1.57 -7.17
C TRP A 154 9.15 2.17 -5.99
N SER A 155 9.68 3.22 -5.36
CA SER A 155 9.02 3.89 -4.24
C SER A 155 8.17 5.09 -4.64
N LEU A 156 8.48 5.77 -5.74
CA LEU A 156 7.81 7.01 -6.13
C LEU A 156 6.65 6.78 -7.11
N ILE A 157 6.84 5.91 -8.10
CA ILE A 157 5.84 5.71 -9.16
C ILE A 157 4.56 5.06 -8.60
N PRO A 158 4.64 3.96 -7.82
CA PRO A 158 3.43 3.30 -7.33
C PRO A 158 2.49 4.18 -6.49
N PRO A 159 2.95 4.95 -5.46
CA PRO A 159 2.04 5.82 -4.72
C PRO A 159 1.46 6.94 -5.59
N THR A 160 2.25 7.46 -6.55
CA THR A 160 1.78 8.47 -7.51
C THR A 160 0.61 7.92 -8.36
N VAL A 161 0.75 6.69 -8.87
CA VAL A 161 -0.29 6.01 -9.66
C VAL A 161 -1.50 5.68 -8.78
N ILE A 162 -1.29 5.19 -7.55
CA ILE A 162 -2.37 4.88 -6.61
C ILE A 162 -3.23 6.12 -6.35
N TYR A 163 -2.62 7.25 -6.01
CA TYR A 163 -3.36 8.49 -5.79
C TYR A 163 -4.14 8.93 -7.04
N ALA A 164 -3.50 8.89 -8.20
CA ALA A 164 -4.13 9.30 -9.44
C ALA A 164 -5.37 8.44 -9.76
N VAL A 165 -5.27 7.13 -9.61
CA VAL A 165 -6.38 6.18 -9.80
C VAL A 165 -7.46 6.41 -8.75
N LEU A 166 -7.12 6.56 -7.47
CA LEU A 166 -8.09 6.81 -6.41
C LEU A 166 -8.88 8.11 -6.63
N LYS A 167 -8.21 9.18 -7.07
CA LYS A 167 -8.86 10.45 -7.37
C LYS A 167 -9.84 10.29 -8.53
N VAL A 168 -9.43 9.66 -9.64
CA VAL A 168 -10.33 9.42 -10.78
C VAL A 168 -11.52 8.56 -10.36
N LEU A 169 -11.31 7.50 -9.58
CA LEU A 169 -12.40 6.65 -9.08
C LEU A 169 -13.40 7.42 -8.21
N ARG A 170 -12.94 8.42 -7.47
CA ARG A 170 -13.79 9.24 -6.60
C ARG A 170 -14.52 10.35 -7.34
N THR A 171 -13.80 11.14 -8.14
CA THR A 171 -14.29 12.41 -8.69
C THR A 171 -14.67 12.31 -10.17
N GLY A 172 -14.29 11.22 -10.85
CA GLY A 172 -14.41 11.09 -12.30
C GLY A 172 -13.45 11.99 -13.09
N THR A 173 -12.59 12.76 -12.40
CA THR A 173 -11.68 13.74 -13.00
C THR A 173 -10.23 13.37 -12.73
N ALA A 174 -9.40 13.41 -13.78
CA ALA A 174 -7.98 13.10 -13.64
C ALA A 174 -7.23 14.23 -12.90
N PRO A 175 -6.40 13.92 -11.88
CA PRO A 175 -5.52 14.91 -11.27
C PRO A 175 -4.48 15.43 -12.26
N SER A 176 -3.90 16.59 -11.93
CA SER A 176 -2.71 17.06 -12.61
C SER A 176 -1.51 16.15 -12.29
N ILE A 177 -0.53 16.12 -13.20
CA ILE A 177 0.73 15.37 -13.01
C ILE A 177 1.44 15.87 -11.74
N GLY A 178 1.58 17.19 -11.59
CA GLY A 178 2.26 17.80 -10.44
C GLY A 178 1.58 17.47 -9.11
N GLU A 179 0.25 17.50 -9.04
CA GLU A 179 -0.51 17.11 -7.85
C GLU A 179 -0.25 15.65 -7.47
N SER A 180 -0.31 14.74 -8.44
CA SER A 180 -0.09 13.31 -8.21
C SER A 180 1.32 13.03 -7.71
N TYR A 181 2.32 13.67 -8.31
CA TYR A 181 3.72 13.53 -7.91
C TYR A 181 4.00 14.16 -6.55
N ARG A 182 3.43 15.33 -6.24
CA ARG A 182 3.58 15.94 -4.91
C ARG A 182 3.00 15.04 -3.83
N TRP A 183 1.86 14.41 -4.10
CA TRP A 183 1.31 13.41 -3.20
C TRP A 183 2.25 12.21 -3.06
N GLY A 184 2.66 11.57 -4.16
CA GLY A 184 3.59 10.44 -4.12
C GLY A 184 4.92 10.74 -3.41
N ALA A 185 5.52 11.90 -3.72
CA ALA A 185 6.76 12.40 -3.15
C ALA A 185 6.65 12.81 -1.67
N SER A 186 5.45 12.96 -1.11
CA SER A 186 5.30 13.16 0.33
C SER A 186 5.19 11.84 1.11
N ARG A 187 4.97 10.70 0.42
CA ARG A 187 4.89 9.37 1.01
C ARG A 187 6.10 8.48 0.66
N TRP A 188 6.95 8.89 -0.29
CA TRP A 188 8.02 8.05 -0.85
C TRP A 188 8.96 7.43 0.20
N VAL A 189 9.39 8.17 1.23
CA VAL A 189 10.31 7.62 2.26
C VAL A 189 9.69 6.44 2.99
N ARG A 190 8.41 6.57 3.39
CA ARG A 190 7.70 5.52 4.14
C ARG A 190 7.45 4.31 3.26
N VAL A 191 7.01 4.54 2.02
CA VAL A 191 6.81 3.49 1.01
C VAL A 191 8.14 2.79 0.70
N SER A 192 9.23 3.54 0.52
CA SER A 192 10.58 3.01 0.29
C SER A 192 11.01 2.08 1.41
N LEU A 193 10.89 2.54 2.66
CA LEU A 193 11.33 1.79 3.82
C LEU A 193 10.49 0.52 4.03
N ALA A 194 9.17 0.62 3.83
CA ALA A 194 8.28 -0.54 3.89
C ALA A 194 8.58 -1.57 2.80
N LEU A 195 8.81 -1.12 1.56
CA LEU A 195 9.21 -1.98 0.44
C LEU A 195 10.59 -2.60 0.63
N LEU A 196 11.55 -1.85 1.17
CA LEU A 196 12.88 -2.37 1.47
C LEU A 196 12.80 -3.48 2.53
N LEU A 197 12.06 -3.26 3.61
CA LEU A 197 11.86 -4.29 4.63
C LEU A 197 11.09 -5.50 4.09
N ALA A 198 10.07 -5.30 3.26
CA ALA A 198 9.32 -6.37 2.61
C ALA A 198 10.20 -7.22 1.69
N THR A 199 11.06 -6.58 0.90
CA THR A 199 11.99 -7.25 -0.03
C THR A 199 13.08 -7.99 0.72
N LEU A 200 13.70 -7.37 1.73
CA LEU A 200 14.67 -8.05 2.61
C LEU A 200 14.05 -9.27 3.31
N ALA A 201 12.85 -9.13 3.85
CA ALA A 201 12.15 -10.24 4.50
C ALA A 201 11.81 -11.36 3.49
N SER A 202 11.37 -11.02 2.28
CA SER A 202 11.04 -11.99 1.23
C SER A 202 12.29 -12.70 0.69
N LEU A 203 13.42 -12.00 0.56
CA LEU A 203 14.69 -12.55 0.07
C LEU A 203 15.48 -13.27 1.17
N SER A 204 15.16 -13.06 2.45
CA SER A 204 15.90 -13.66 3.56
C SER A 204 16.01 -15.20 3.50
N PRO A 205 14.97 -15.98 3.09
CA PRO A 205 15.14 -17.41 2.92
C PRO A 205 16.06 -17.72 1.74
N MET A 206 15.91 -17.03 0.61
CA MET A 206 16.79 -17.21 -0.56
C MET A 206 18.26 -16.92 -0.24
N ALA A 207 18.55 -15.97 0.65
CA ALA A 207 19.90 -15.65 1.07
C ALA A 207 20.67 -16.86 1.64
N LEU A 208 19.98 -17.82 2.26
CA LEU A 208 20.59 -19.05 2.79
C LEU A 208 21.15 -19.95 1.68
N ALA A 209 20.62 -19.87 0.46
CA ALA A 209 21.13 -20.63 -0.69
C ALA A 209 22.50 -20.13 -1.18
N PHE A 210 22.90 -18.91 -0.84
CA PHE A 210 24.20 -18.38 -1.23
C PHE A 210 25.36 -18.97 -0.42
N ILE A 211 25.10 -19.56 0.76
CA ILE A 211 26.13 -20.19 1.59
C ILE A 211 26.76 -21.40 0.87
N PRO A 212 25.99 -22.45 0.49
CA PRO A 212 26.56 -23.58 -0.26
C PRO A 212 27.07 -23.16 -1.63
N MET A 213 26.47 -22.14 -2.27
CA MET A 213 26.95 -21.59 -3.53
C MET A 213 28.38 -21.05 -3.39
N GLY A 214 28.63 -20.21 -2.38
CA GLY A 214 29.96 -19.66 -2.11
C GLY A 214 31.00 -20.73 -1.80
N ILE A 215 30.63 -21.76 -1.03
CA ILE A 215 31.50 -22.91 -0.75
C ILE A 215 31.78 -23.71 -2.04
N GLY A 216 30.76 -23.95 -2.85
CA GLY A 216 30.89 -24.66 -4.12
C GLY A 216 31.83 -23.97 -5.10
N PHE A 217 31.76 -22.63 -5.19
CA PHE A 217 32.71 -21.86 -5.99
C PHE A 217 34.14 -21.90 -5.43
N ALA A 218 34.30 -21.79 -4.11
CA ALA A 218 35.62 -21.81 -3.48
C ALA A 218 36.30 -23.20 -3.56
N THR A 219 35.51 -24.27 -3.58
CA THR A 219 36.01 -25.66 -3.55
C THR A 219 35.96 -26.35 -4.91
N HIS A 220 35.37 -25.73 -5.93
CA HIS A 220 35.06 -26.35 -7.23
C HIS A 220 34.26 -27.66 -7.11
N SER A 221 33.46 -27.82 -6.04
CA SER A 221 32.68 -29.03 -5.78
C SER A 221 31.34 -29.01 -6.52
N ALA A 222 31.13 -29.99 -7.40
CA ALA A 222 29.86 -30.18 -8.12
C ALA A 222 28.70 -30.55 -7.17
N GLU A 223 28.99 -31.22 -6.05
CA GLU A 223 28.00 -31.61 -5.05
C GLU A 223 27.36 -30.37 -4.39
N MET A 224 28.18 -29.35 -4.12
CA MET A 224 27.72 -28.08 -3.55
C MET A 224 26.85 -27.28 -4.53
N ILE A 225 27.11 -27.39 -5.83
CA ILE A 225 26.25 -26.81 -6.87
C ILE A 225 24.89 -27.52 -6.87
N GLY A 226 24.88 -28.85 -6.82
CA GLY A 226 23.64 -29.65 -6.72
C GLY A 226 22.82 -29.31 -5.48
N LEU A 227 23.47 -29.19 -4.31
CA LEU A 227 22.84 -28.78 -3.06
C LEU A 227 22.26 -27.36 -3.16
N THR A 228 22.98 -26.43 -3.80
CA THR A 228 22.51 -25.05 -4.00
C THR A 228 21.20 -25.02 -4.80
N LEU A 229 21.12 -25.78 -5.89
CA LEU A 229 19.90 -25.86 -6.71
C LEU A 229 18.74 -26.43 -5.90
N LEU A 230 18.97 -27.53 -5.17
CA LEU A 230 17.96 -28.14 -4.31
C LEU A 230 17.45 -27.15 -3.25
N LEU A 231 18.36 -26.44 -2.57
CA LEU A 231 18.02 -25.44 -1.57
C LEU A 231 17.21 -24.29 -2.18
N PHE A 232 17.55 -23.87 -3.40
CA PHE A 232 16.82 -22.84 -4.13
C PHE A 232 15.35 -23.22 -4.35
N PHE A 233 15.08 -24.45 -4.80
CA PHE A 233 13.71 -24.95 -4.97
C PHE A 233 12.93 -25.06 -3.65
N VAL A 234 13.58 -25.58 -2.60
CA VAL A 234 12.94 -25.72 -1.28
C VAL A 234 12.62 -24.35 -0.66
N LEU A 235 13.51 -23.37 -0.80
CA LEU A 235 13.37 -22.03 -0.23
C LEU A 235 12.55 -21.07 -1.11
N ALA A 236 12.25 -21.43 -2.35
CA ALA A 236 11.32 -20.69 -3.20
C ALA A 236 9.91 -20.65 -2.59
N ILE A 237 9.45 -21.75 -1.99
CA ILE A 237 8.11 -21.84 -1.38
C ILE A 237 7.93 -20.82 -0.23
N PRO A 238 8.78 -20.77 0.81
CA PRO A 238 8.64 -19.76 1.87
C PRO A 238 8.84 -18.34 1.34
N CYS A 239 9.72 -18.13 0.37
CA CYS A 239 9.89 -16.82 -0.30
C CYS A 239 8.57 -16.34 -0.93
N ILE A 240 7.89 -17.23 -1.68
CA ILE A 240 6.58 -16.93 -2.29
C ILE A 240 5.53 -16.64 -1.22
N ILE A 241 5.45 -17.44 -0.15
CA ILE A 241 4.48 -17.22 0.94
C ILE A 241 4.70 -15.87 1.62
N ILE A 242 5.96 -15.50 1.89
CA ILE A 242 6.32 -14.23 2.51
C ILE A 242 5.98 -13.06 1.56
N SER A 243 6.37 -13.18 0.29
CA SER A 243 6.10 -12.19 -0.74
C SER A 243 4.60 -11.94 -0.92
N LEU A 244 3.77 -12.99 -0.92
CA LEU A 244 2.32 -12.87 -0.97
C LEU A 244 1.75 -12.13 0.23
N GLY A 245 2.29 -12.38 1.42
CA GLY A 245 1.91 -11.66 2.63
C GLY A 245 2.22 -10.16 2.58
N PHE A 246 3.23 -9.76 1.81
CA PHE A 246 3.65 -8.37 1.63
C PHE A 246 3.21 -7.75 0.30
N SER A 247 2.39 -8.45 -0.49
CA SER A 247 1.90 -7.94 -1.78
C SER A 247 1.08 -6.64 -1.69
N LEU A 248 0.50 -6.34 -0.52
CA LEU A 248 -0.29 -5.14 -0.26
C LEU A 248 0.48 -4.05 0.49
N VAL A 249 1.79 -4.20 0.69
CA VAL A 249 2.61 -3.19 1.39
C VAL A 249 2.53 -1.83 0.69
N THR A 250 2.55 -1.80 -0.64
CA THR A 250 2.51 -0.55 -1.40
C THR A 250 1.22 0.25 -1.17
N PRO A 251 0.00 -0.29 -1.41
CA PRO A 251 -1.23 0.45 -1.14
C PRO A 251 -1.43 0.76 0.35
N VAL A 252 -1.07 -0.15 1.27
CA VAL A 252 -1.18 0.10 2.72
C VAL A 252 -0.26 1.26 3.13
N ALA A 253 1.00 1.27 2.68
CA ALA A 253 1.96 2.34 3.00
C ALA A 253 1.54 3.68 2.41
N ALA A 254 0.99 3.67 1.20
CA ALA A 254 0.55 4.86 0.51
C ALA A 254 -0.70 5.48 1.16
N ILE A 255 -1.65 4.64 1.60
CA ILE A 255 -2.99 5.07 2.05
C ILE A 255 -3.07 5.27 3.57
N GLU A 256 -2.41 4.44 4.38
CA GLU A 256 -2.72 4.37 5.82
C GLU A 256 -1.82 5.18 6.75
N HIS A 257 -0.82 5.89 6.23
CA HIS A 257 0.07 6.75 7.02
C HIS A 257 0.81 6.09 8.19
N LYS A 258 0.89 4.75 8.23
CA LYS A 258 1.53 3.98 9.31
C LYS A 258 3.04 3.90 9.17
N TRP A 259 3.69 3.48 10.26
CA TRP A 259 5.12 3.16 10.22
C TRP A 259 5.37 1.89 9.37
N PRO A 260 6.59 1.70 8.83
CA PRO A 260 6.91 0.57 7.95
C PRO A 260 6.59 -0.79 8.55
N PHE A 261 6.93 -1.03 9.82
CA PHE A 261 6.66 -2.30 10.50
C PHE A 261 5.16 -2.56 10.69
N GLU A 262 4.41 -1.54 11.06
CA GLU A 262 2.95 -1.61 11.17
C GLU A 262 2.30 -1.88 9.81
N THR A 263 2.83 -1.25 8.75
CA THR A 263 2.40 -1.47 7.37
C THR A 263 2.61 -2.93 6.94
N LEU A 264 3.78 -3.50 7.25
CA LEU A 264 4.09 -4.91 6.97
C LEU A 264 3.16 -5.86 7.72
N ALA A 265 2.99 -5.62 9.02
CA ALA A 265 2.11 -6.43 9.88
C ALA A 265 0.66 -6.37 9.38
N GLN A 266 0.19 -5.19 8.98
CA GLN A 266 -1.15 -5.02 8.43
C GLN A 266 -1.32 -5.68 7.07
N SER A 267 -0.36 -5.53 6.14
CA SER A 267 -0.38 -6.25 4.86
C SER A 267 -0.48 -7.76 5.09
N TRP A 268 0.27 -8.29 6.06
CA TRP A 268 0.22 -9.70 6.43
C TRP A 268 -1.14 -10.15 6.96
N GLN A 269 -1.78 -9.31 7.78
CA GLN A 269 -3.12 -9.58 8.33
C GLN A 269 -4.20 -9.51 7.26
N MET A 270 -4.17 -8.48 6.40
CA MET A 270 -5.17 -8.29 5.33
C MET A 270 -5.12 -9.40 4.28
N THR A 271 -3.93 -9.95 3.99
CA THR A 271 -3.76 -11.05 3.04
C THR A 271 -4.14 -12.42 3.62
N LYS A 272 -4.35 -12.54 4.94
CA LYS A 272 -4.68 -13.80 5.61
C LYS A 272 -6.07 -14.28 5.14
N GLY A 273 -6.16 -15.53 4.69
CA GLY A 273 -7.40 -16.11 4.13
C GLY A 273 -7.65 -15.81 2.65
N ALA A 274 -6.93 -14.87 2.03
CA ALA A 274 -7.04 -14.56 0.60
C ALA A 274 -5.78 -14.94 -0.22
N ARG A 275 -4.72 -15.48 0.42
CA ARG A 275 -3.40 -15.71 -0.21
C ARG A 275 -3.45 -16.50 -1.51
N GLY A 276 -4.24 -17.57 -1.59
CA GLY A 276 -4.35 -18.39 -2.81
C GLY A 276 -4.95 -17.62 -3.98
N ARG A 277 -5.95 -16.76 -3.70
CA ARG A 277 -6.58 -15.89 -4.71
C ARG A 277 -5.66 -14.77 -5.15
N ILE A 278 -4.96 -14.15 -4.21
CA ILE A 278 -3.93 -13.14 -4.49
C ILE A 278 -2.81 -13.75 -5.34
N PHE A 279 -2.33 -14.95 -4.97
CA PHE A 279 -1.33 -15.67 -5.76
C PHE A 279 -1.79 -15.94 -7.18
N GLY A 280 -2.98 -16.51 -7.37
CA GLY A 280 -3.51 -16.79 -8.70
C GLY A 280 -3.63 -15.53 -9.56
N MET A 281 -4.11 -14.42 -8.99
CA MET A 281 -4.21 -13.14 -9.69
C MET A 281 -2.83 -12.56 -10.05
N MET A 282 -1.90 -12.51 -9.09
CA MET A 282 -0.55 -12.00 -9.31
C MET A 282 0.25 -12.86 -10.27
N LEU A 283 0.05 -14.19 -10.26
CA LEU A 283 0.69 -15.12 -11.18
C LEU A 283 0.22 -14.87 -12.61
N VAL A 284 -1.10 -14.77 -12.84
CA VAL A 284 -1.64 -14.52 -14.18
C VAL A 284 -1.19 -13.17 -14.72
N LEU A 285 -1.27 -12.10 -13.91
CA LEU A 285 -0.79 -10.78 -14.32
C LEU A 285 0.72 -10.74 -14.50
N GLY A 286 1.48 -11.39 -13.62
CA GLY A 286 2.93 -11.49 -13.70
C GLY A 286 3.38 -12.21 -14.96
N LEU A 287 2.73 -13.32 -15.33
CA LEU A 287 2.97 -14.02 -16.59
C LEU A 287 2.64 -13.14 -17.80
N LEU A 288 1.52 -12.40 -17.76
CA LEU A 288 1.16 -11.47 -18.84
C LEU A 288 2.20 -10.34 -18.99
N VAL A 289 2.57 -9.68 -17.88
CA VAL A 289 3.56 -8.61 -17.86
C VAL A 289 4.92 -9.14 -18.31
N GLY A 290 5.32 -10.33 -17.86
CA GLY A 290 6.55 -10.99 -18.28
C GLY A 290 6.56 -11.33 -19.77
N PHE A 291 5.45 -11.85 -20.30
CA PHE A 291 5.30 -12.15 -21.71
C PHE A 291 5.36 -10.89 -22.58
N VAL A 292 4.58 -9.86 -22.24
CA VAL A 292 4.55 -8.57 -22.95
C VAL A 292 5.90 -7.87 -22.84
N GLY A 293 6.49 -7.83 -21.64
CA GLY A 293 7.82 -7.26 -21.38
C GLY A 293 8.92 -7.99 -22.14
N GLY A 294 8.87 -9.32 -22.22
CA GLY A 294 9.79 -10.13 -23.02
C GLY A 294 9.68 -9.82 -24.51
N ALA A 295 8.47 -9.72 -25.05
CA ALA A 295 8.24 -9.35 -26.44
C ALA A 295 8.73 -7.92 -26.75
N ILE A 296 8.46 -6.95 -25.86
CA ILE A 296 8.95 -5.57 -25.97
C ILE A 296 10.48 -5.54 -25.92
N SER A 297 11.09 -6.33 -25.03
CA SER A 297 12.55 -6.43 -24.92
C SER A 297 13.17 -6.97 -26.21
N LEU A 298 12.55 -7.99 -26.83
CA LEU A 298 12.99 -8.53 -28.12
C LEU A 298 12.89 -7.49 -29.24
N ILE A 299 11.77 -6.77 -29.33
CA ILE A 299 11.59 -5.68 -30.31
C ILE A 299 12.60 -4.57 -30.05
N GLY A 300 12.85 -4.21 -28.79
CA GLY A 300 13.85 -3.23 -28.38
C GLY A 300 15.26 -3.65 -28.76
N ALA A 301 15.60 -4.93 -28.61
CA ALA A 301 16.89 -5.49 -29.02
C ALA A 301 17.06 -5.43 -30.56
N LEU A 302 16.05 -5.86 -31.32
CA LEU A 302 16.07 -5.82 -32.79
C LEU A 302 16.11 -4.37 -33.32
N GLY A 303 15.27 -3.49 -32.77
CA GLY A 303 15.25 -2.07 -33.10
C GLY A 303 16.54 -1.36 -32.68
N GLY A 304 17.15 -1.79 -31.58
CA GLY A 304 18.44 -1.31 -31.10
C GLY A 304 19.58 -1.62 -32.07
N MET A 305 19.53 -2.76 -32.76
CA MET A 305 20.48 -3.08 -33.84
C MET A 305 20.31 -2.17 -35.07
N LEU A 306 19.09 -1.69 -35.33
CA LEU A 306 18.78 -0.89 -36.53
C LEU A 306 19.00 0.62 -36.34
N ILE A 307 18.63 1.17 -35.18
CA ILE A 307 18.67 2.63 -34.92
C ILE A 307 19.88 2.98 -34.05
N SER A 308 19.91 2.43 -32.83
CA SER A 308 20.95 2.62 -31.84
C SER A 308 20.65 1.73 -30.63
N PRO A 309 21.63 0.98 -30.08
CA PRO A 309 21.42 0.17 -28.89
C PRO A 309 20.91 0.99 -27.70
N LEU A 310 21.32 2.27 -27.62
CA LEU A 310 20.91 3.19 -26.56
C LEU A 310 19.41 3.49 -26.61
N MET A 311 18.90 3.84 -27.80
CA MET A 311 17.48 4.16 -28.01
C MET A 311 16.59 2.93 -27.87
N GLY A 312 17.06 1.77 -28.34
CA GLY A 312 16.36 0.49 -28.14
C GLY A 312 16.15 0.18 -26.66
N ASN A 313 17.18 0.37 -25.83
CA ASN A 313 17.11 0.14 -24.39
C ASN A 313 16.22 1.15 -23.66
N VAL A 314 16.33 2.45 -23.97
CA VAL A 314 15.48 3.47 -23.34
C VAL A 314 14.01 3.22 -23.66
N LEU A 315 13.69 2.94 -24.92
CA LEU A 315 12.32 2.71 -25.36
C LEU A 315 11.75 1.44 -24.72
N SER A 316 12.49 0.33 -24.71
CA SER A 316 12.02 -0.93 -24.11
C SER A 316 11.79 -0.80 -22.60
N GLN A 317 12.67 -0.09 -21.89
CA GLN A 317 12.51 0.16 -20.45
C GLN A 317 11.29 1.02 -20.14
N VAL A 318 11.09 2.09 -20.90
CA VAL A 318 9.95 3.00 -20.71
C VAL A 318 8.63 2.30 -20.97
N ILE A 319 8.54 1.56 -22.09
CA ILE A 319 7.33 0.79 -22.41
C ILE A 319 7.08 -0.28 -21.33
N SER A 320 8.11 -1.03 -20.94
CA SER A 320 7.99 -2.04 -19.89
C SER A 320 7.50 -1.45 -18.57
N GLU A 321 7.88 -0.21 -18.24
CA GLU A 321 7.42 0.44 -17.00
C GLU A 321 5.94 0.83 -17.06
N VAL A 322 5.48 1.33 -18.21
CA VAL A 322 4.07 1.68 -18.40
C VAL A 322 3.19 0.43 -18.23
N PHE A 323 3.59 -0.70 -18.84
CA PHE A 323 2.89 -1.97 -18.67
C PHE A 323 3.01 -2.54 -17.26
N GLY A 324 4.17 -2.39 -16.62
CA GLY A 324 4.41 -2.84 -15.24
C GLY A 324 3.44 -2.21 -14.23
N GLN A 325 2.94 -1.00 -14.48
CA GLN A 325 1.97 -0.34 -13.58
C GLN A 325 0.61 -1.05 -13.51
N ILE A 326 0.31 -2.03 -14.37
CA ILE A 326 -0.86 -2.87 -14.17
C ILE A 326 -0.79 -3.63 -12.84
N MET A 327 0.41 -3.98 -12.36
CA MET A 327 0.60 -4.62 -11.05
C MET A 327 0.28 -3.66 -9.90
N THR A 328 0.60 -2.38 -10.05
CA THR A 328 0.21 -1.33 -9.10
C THR A 328 -1.31 -1.18 -9.01
N VAL A 329 -1.99 -1.14 -10.16
CA VAL A 329 -3.47 -1.09 -10.20
C VAL A 329 -4.07 -2.36 -9.62
N ALA A 330 -3.49 -3.53 -9.91
CA ALA A 330 -3.92 -4.82 -9.38
C ALA A 330 -3.83 -4.87 -7.85
N THR A 331 -2.68 -4.48 -7.28
CA THR A 331 -2.50 -4.43 -5.81
C THR A 331 -3.48 -3.47 -5.16
N LEU A 332 -3.78 -2.33 -5.80
CA LEU A 332 -4.80 -1.38 -5.33
C LEU A 332 -6.22 -1.99 -5.37
N VAL A 333 -6.59 -2.66 -6.47
CA VAL A 333 -7.89 -3.34 -6.62
C VAL A 333 -8.04 -4.44 -5.57
N ILE A 334 -7.01 -5.25 -5.33
CA ILE A 334 -7.02 -6.27 -4.28
C ILE A 334 -7.16 -5.61 -2.91
N TYR A 335 -6.39 -4.56 -2.62
CA TYR A 335 -6.45 -3.84 -1.35
C TYR A 335 -7.87 -3.31 -1.09
N LEU A 336 -8.45 -2.59 -2.04
CA LEU A 336 -9.81 -2.06 -1.91
C LEU A 336 -10.85 -3.18 -1.83
N GLY A 337 -10.71 -4.23 -2.64
CA GLY A 337 -11.64 -5.37 -2.65
C GLY A 337 -11.62 -6.20 -1.37
N LEU A 338 -10.57 -6.11 -0.55
CA LEU A 338 -10.50 -6.72 0.79
C LEU A 338 -11.14 -5.86 1.89
N LEU A 339 -11.42 -4.59 1.62
CA LEU A 339 -12.10 -3.69 2.55
C LEU A 339 -13.61 -3.76 2.36
N SER A 340 -14.36 -3.46 3.43
CA SER A 340 -15.80 -3.26 3.31
C SER A 340 -16.12 -1.99 2.50
N PRO A 341 -17.28 -1.89 1.83
CA PRO A 341 -17.62 -0.70 1.03
C PRO A 341 -17.55 0.63 1.79
N VAL A 342 -17.91 0.62 3.08
CA VAL A 342 -17.85 1.79 3.96
C VAL A 342 -16.40 2.17 4.23
N GLU A 343 -15.54 1.20 4.57
CA GLU A 343 -14.12 1.44 4.80
C GLU A 343 -13.42 1.90 3.53
N GLN A 344 -13.73 1.32 2.36
CA GLN A 344 -13.19 1.78 1.07
C GLN A 344 -13.41 3.28 0.91
N ARG A 345 -14.64 3.74 1.13
CA ARG A 345 -14.99 5.15 1.02
C ARG A 345 -14.24 6.02 2.00
N GLN A 346 -14.23 5.66 3.28
CA GLN A 346 -13.52 6.41 4.30
C GLN A 346 -12.03 6.56 3.97
N ARG A 347 -11.39 5.48 3.50
CA ARG A 347 -9.97 5.50 3.11
C ARG A 347 -9.74 6.39 1.89
N VAL A 348 -10.54 6.25 0.84
CA VAL A 348 -10.41 7.07 -0.38
C VAL A 348 -10.65 8.55 -0.08
N GLU A 349 -11.66 8.88 0.73
CA GLU A 349 -11.93 10.25 1.16
C GLU A 349 -10.78 10.82 2.00
N SER A 350 -10.23 10.03 2.94
CA SER A 350 -9.08 10.47 3.74
C SER A 350 -7.84 10.74 2.89
N VAL A 351 -7.61 9.93 1.85
CA VAL A 351 -6.47 10.11 0.94
C VAL A 351 -6.62 11.40 0.15
N ILE A 352 -7.82 11.66 -0.37
CA ILE A 352 -8.10 12.87 -1.15
C ILE A 352 -8.05 14.12 -0.27
N ALA A 353 -8.57 14.05 0.96
CA ALA A 353 -8.49 15.14 1.93
C ALA A 353 -7.05 15.44 2.37
N SER A 354 -6.18 14.42 2.42
CA SER A 354 -4.76 14.57 2.77
C SER A 354 -3.88 15.13 1.65
N ALA A 355 -4.45 15.38 0.46
CA ALA A 355 -3.70 15.90 -0.66
C ALA A 355 -3.31 17.37 -0.43
N PRO A 356 -2.06 17.77 -0.72
CA PRO A 356 -1.66 19.16 -0.59
C PRO A 356 -2.54 20.04 -1.48
N ALA A 357 -3.08 21.13 -0.93
CA ALA A 357 -3.88 22.08 -1.69
C ALA A 357 -3.10 22.55 -2.93
N SER A 358 -3.77 22.57 -4.08
CA SER A 358 -3.22 23.13 -5.31
C SER A 358 -3.00 24.62 -5.09
N TYR A 359 -1.73 25.02 -4.96
CA TYR A 359 -1.30 26.41 -4.95
C TYR A 359 -1.12 26.92 -6.37
#